data_AF-A0A957D4H6-F1
#
_entry.id   AF-A0A957D4H6-F1
#
_cell.length_a   1.000
_cell.length_b   1.000
_cell.length_c   1.000
_cell.angle_alpha   90.00
_cell.angle_beta   90.00
_cell.angle_gamma   90.00
#
_symmetry.space_group_name_H-M   'P 1'
#
loop_
_entity.id
_entity.type
_entity.pdbx_description
1 polymer ?
#
loop_
_entity_poly.entity_id
_entity_poly.type
_entity_poly.pdbx_seq_one_letter_code
_entity_poly.pdbx_strand_id
1 'polypeptide(L)'
;MMKYKTKNDFPEIPKNFLIRYPRFNELHQLIRACQHDSLLAGEPSCLALEGLPGAGKSTLVQAYARTFPRYETENGTKIPVFYMHTPSPVTVKGMAESMLTALGDPAAGRGTTVMMNHRIVNFFEKCEIKLAILDDFHHLTNTNTVHNFTLVSDWLKSLIKETRVTFLVVGIEGSVEAILKTNKQLNRLFILEKLEPFQFDFNKVNTIEEFHLFVAYFELGLSVKLTSEIDRLQLLFEIHQATLGVVGYIVQLLRQATLNALRDGDNDENTIKREHLANAFRKWIARKTNADNPFSGKIILPSNIPIIDFKAKKLMVTDPPDSVNNRMNRRVPPKENPLQVFRAN
;
A
#
# COMPACT_ATOMS: atom_id res chain seq x y z
N MET A 1 -13.90 17.15 40.13
CA MET A 1 -12.47 16.91 39.85
C MET A 1 -12.39 15.90 38.69
N MET A 2 -12.13 16.37 37.47
CA MET A 2 -11.94 15.50 36.30
C MET A 2 -10.68 14.67 36.50
N LYS A 3 -10.82 13.36 36.66
CA LYS A 3 -9.68 12.43 36.62
C LYS A 3 -9.24 12.32 35.16
N TYR A 4 -8.13 12.97 34.80
CA TYR A 4 -7.47 12.72 33.53
C TYR A 4 -6.99 11.27 33.51
N LYS A 5 -7.58 10.43 32.65
CA LYS A 5 -7.07 9.08 32.37
C LYS A 5 -5.64 9.19 31.82
N THR A 6 -4.73 8.35 32.32
CA THR A 6 -3.32 8.40 31.93
C THR A 6 -3.11 7.66 30.60
N LYS A 7 -1.96 7.87 29.96
CA LYS A 7 -1.58 7.36 28.64
C LYS A 7 -1.74 5.83 28.46
N ASN A 8 -1.86 5.08 29.56
CA ASN A 8 -2.02 3.62 29.59
C ASN A 8 -3.48 3.13 29.53
N ASP A 9 -4.48 4.02 29.60
CA ASP A 9 -5.91 3.67 29.60
C ASP A 9 -6.57 3.72 28.21
N PHE A 10 -5.79 4.03 27.16
CA PHE A 10 -6.28 4.09 25.78
C PHE A 10 -5.84 2.83 25.04
N PRO A 11 -6.73 2.14 24.29
CA PRO A 11 -6.28 1.13 23.35
C PRO A 11 -5.29 1.79 22.38
N GLU A 12 -4.05 1.32 22.38
CA GLU A 12 -3.04 1.84 21.46
C GLU A 12 -3.53 1.56 20.04
N ILE A 13 -3.93 2.61 19.30
CA ILE A 13 -4.17 2.47 17.86
C ILE A 13 -2.84 2.00 17.27
N PRO A 14 -2.76 0.79 16.69
CA PRO A 14 -1.51 0.25 16.21
C PRO A 14 -0.86 1.23 15.24
N LYS A 15 0.40 1.61 15.47
CA LYS A 15 1.12 2.56 14.61
C LYS A 15 1.16 2.11 13.14
N ASN A 16 1.00 0.81 12.89
CA ASN A 16 0.98 0.16 11.58
C ASN A 16 -0.38 -0.49 11.26
N PHE A 17 -1.50 0.17 11.58
CA PHE A 17 -2.82 -0.32 11.22
C PHE A 17 -2.99 -0.42 9.69
N LEU A 18 -3.09 -1.64 9.17
CA LEU A 18 -3.32 -1.93 7.75
C LEU A 18 -4.69 -2.57 7.57
N ILE A 19 -5.52 -1.95 6.74
CA ILE A 19 -6.83 -2.50 6.36
C ILE A 19 -6.61 -3.37 5.13
N ARG A 20 -6.74 -4.69 5.28
CA ARG A 20 -6.76 -5.63 4.14
C ARG A 20 -8.20 -5.76 3.65
N TYR A 21 -8.45 -5.34 2.42
CA TYR A 21 -9.77 -5.35 1.78
C TYR A 21 -9.63 -5.94 0.36
N PRO A 22 -10.73 -6.31 -0.33
CA PRO A 22 -10.68 -7.08 -1.57
C PRO A 22 -9.69 -6.58 -2.63
N ARG A 23 -9.63 -5.26 -2.89
CA ARG A 23 -8.67 -4.69 -3.87
C ARG A 23 -7.19 -4.92 -3.52
N PHE A 24 -6.87 -5.10 -2.24
CA PHE A 24 -5.53 -5.52 -1.80
C PHE A 24 -5.18 -6.90 -2.36
N ASN A 25 -6.12 -7.84 -2.24
CA ASN A 25 -5.93 -9.22 -2.68
C ASN A 25 -5.89 -9.31 -4.20
N GLU A 26 -6.73 -8.55 -4.89
CA GLU A 26 -6.71 -8.44 -6.36
C GLU A 26 -5.36 -7.93 -6.86
N LEU A 27 -4.83 -6.84 -6.29
CA LEU A 27 -3.52 -6.32 -6.64
C LEU A 27 -2.42 -7.36 -6.40
N HIS A 28 -2.49 -8.10 -5.28
CA HIS A 28 -1.54 -9.16 -5.00
C HIS A 28 -1.61 -10.29 -6.04
N GLN A 29 -2.82 -10.75 -6.39
CA GLN A 29 -3.01 -11.77 -7.42
C GLN A 29 -2.47 -11.29 -8.78
N LEU A 30 -2.68 -10.03 -9.13
CA LEU A 30 -2.18 -9.47 -10.37
C LEU A 30 -0.65 -9.41 -10.40
N ILE A 31 0.01 -8.97 -9.31
CA ILE A 31 1.47 -8.98 -9.22
C ILE A 31 2.00 -10.42 -9.43
N ARG A 32 1.36 -11.42 -8.82
CA ARG A 32 1.74 -12.83 -9.00
C ARG A 32 1.54 -13.30 -10.45
N ALA A 33 0.43 -12.93 -11.07
CA ALA A 33 0.17 -13.25 -12.47
C ALA A 33 1.27 -12.68 -13.37
N CYS A 34 1.63 -11.40 -13.19
CA CYS A 34 2.74 -10.77 -13.92
C CYS A 34 4.07 -11.51 -13.72
N GLN A 35 4.41 -11.91 -12.50
CA GLN A 35 5.64 -12.68 -12.22
C GLN A 35 5.62 -14.06 -12.90
N HIS A 36 4.48 -14.76 -12.85
CA HIS A 36 4.32 -16.07 -13.47
C HIS A 36 4.37 -15.98 -15.01
N ASP A 37 3.68 -15.00 -15.59
CA ASP A 37 3.67 -14.76 -17.03
C ASP A 37 5.04 -14.36 -17.55
N SER A 38 5.79 -13.56 -16.78
CA SER A 38 7.18 -13.21 -17.10
C SER A 38 8.07 -14.45 -17.22
N LEU A 39 7.85 -15.46 -16.38
CA LEU A 39 8.60 -16.71 -16.39
C LEU A 39 8.21 -17.60 -17.57
N LEU A 40 6.91 -17.70 -17.90
CA LEU A 40 6.42 -18.56 -18.98
C LEU A 40 6.69 -18.00 -20.37
N ALA A 41 6.45 -16.70 -20.58
CA ALA A 41 6.57 -16.06 -21.88
C ALA A 41 8.03 -15.74 -22.27
N GLY A 42 8.94 -15.71 -21.29
CA GLY A 42 10.33 -15.30 -21.51
C GLY A 42 10.50 -13.80 -21.83
N GLU A 43 9.44 -13.01 -21.71
CA GLU A 43 9.46 -11.54 -21.77
C GLU A 43 8.87 -10.97 -20.45
N PRO A 44 9.50 -9.97 -19.82
CA PRO A 44 9.01 -9.40 -18.58
C PRO A 44 7.61 -8.76 -18.73
N SER A 45 6.67 -9.24 -17.94
CA SER A 45 5.35 -8.63 -17.70
C SER A 45 5.42 -7.81 -16.42
N CYS A 46 5.23 -6.50 -16.56
CA CYS A 46 5.33 -5.49 -15.52
C CYS A 46 3.96 -4.86 -15.23
N LEU A 47 3.85 -4.19 -14.10
CA LEU A 47 2.61 -3.56 -13.64
C LEU A 47 2.83 -2.07 -13.36
N ALA A 48 1.87 -1.26 -13.78
CA ALA A 48 1.78 0.15 -13.44
C ALA A 48 0.52 0.35 -12.59
N LEU A 49 0.68 0.89 -11.39
CA LEU A 49 -0.42 1.20 -10.47
C LEU A 49 -0.59 2.72 -10.35
N GLU A 50 -1.70 3.21 -10.86
CA GLU A 50 -2.09 4.62 -10.79
C GLU A 50 -3.25 4.85 -9.83
N GLY A 51 -3.52 6.11 -9.51
CA GLY A 51 -4.70 6.50 -8.74
C GLY A 51 -4.53 7.86 -8.10
N LEU A 52 -5.59 8.42 -7.53
CA LEU A 52 -5.54 9.73 -6.89
C LEU A 52 -4.57 9.78 -5.69
N PRO A 53 -4.01 10.96 -5.36
CA PRO A 53 -3.33 11.18 -4.09
C PRO A 53 -4.20 10.72 -2.92
N GLY A 54 -3.64 9.92 -2.02
CA GLY A 54 -4.40 9.34 -0.91
C GLY A 54 -5.25 8.12 -1.26
N ALA A 55 -5.22 7.57 -2.48
CA ALA A 55 -5.92 6.32 -2.80
C ALA A 55 -5.38 5.07 -2.05
N GLY A 56 -4.25 5.19 -1.34
CA GLY A 56 -3.68 4.10 -0.54
C GLY A 56 -2.62 3.27 -1.26
N LYS A 57 -2.22 3.64 -2.48
CA LYS A 57 -1.24 2.91 -3.32
C LYS A 57 0.05 2.57 -2.59
N SER A 58 0.75 3.57 -2.02
CA SER A 58 2.01 3.36 -1.28
C SER A 58 1.81 2.43 -0.09
N THR A 59 0.69 2.57 0.63
CA THR A 59 0.33 1.65 1.73
C THR A 59 0.16 0.22 1.25
N LEU A 60 -0.51 0.00 0.10
CA LEU A 60 -0.71 -1.32 -0.50
C LEU A 60 0.63 -1.95 -0.87
N VAL A 61 1.46 -1.25 -1.64
CA VAL A 61 2.72 -1.82 -2.15
C VAL A 61 3.79 -1.98 -1.07
N GLN A 62 3.84 -1.10 -0.07
CA GLN A 62 4.71 -1.27 1.09
C GLN A 62 4.27 -2.46 1.95
N ALA A 63 2.97 -2.64 2.15
CA ALA A 63 2.45 -3.79 2.87
C ALA A 63 2.75 -5.11 2.14
N TYR A 64 2.68 -5.11 0.80
CA TYR A 64 3.13 -6.22 -0.02
C TYR A 64 4.64 -6.48 0.16
N ALA A 65 5.49 -5.46 0.04
CA ALA A 65 6.93 -5.64 0.20
C ALA A 65 7.31 -6.22 1.58
N ARG A 66 6.58 -5.82 2.63
CA ARG A 66 6.78 -6.33 4.00
C ARG A 66 6.45 -7.81 4.16
N THR A 67 5.62 -8.42 3.30
CA THR A 67 5.38 -9.88 3.36
C THR A 67 6.54 -10.70 2.82
N PHE A 68 7.50 -10.05 2.13
CA PHE A 68 8.69 -10.68 1.53
C PHE A 68 9.97 -9.91 1.91
N PRO A 69 10.31 -9.87 3.21
CA PRO A 69 11.42 -9.06 3.70
C PRO A 69 12.78 -9.53 3.16
N ARG A 70 13.75 -8.62 3.15
CA ARG A 70 15.17 -8.95 3.00
C ARG A 70 15.61 -9.90 4.11
N TYR A 71 16.40 -10.93 3.76
CA TYR A 71 16.97 -11.87 4.72
C TYR A 71 18.37 -12.32 4.32
N GLU A 72 19.16 -12.79 5.28
CA GLU A 72 20.52 -13.29 5.03
C GLU A 72 20.52 -14.82 4.88
N THR A 73 21.37 -15.32 3.98
CA THR A 73 21.63 -16.75 3.79
C THR A 73 23.14 -17.01 3.86
N GLU A 74 23.54 -18.28 3.94
CA GLU A 74 24.96 -18.68 3.83
C GLU A 74 25.61 -18.20 2.52
N ASN A 75 24.81 -18.04 1.47
CA ASN A 75 25.24 -17.58 0.15
C ASN A 75 25.08 -16.06 -0.05
N GLY A 76 24.78 -15.31 1.02
CA GLY A 76 24.60 -13.86 1.01
C GLY A 76 23.14 -13.40 1.14
N THR A 77 22.95 -12.09 1.04
CA THR A 77 21.64 -11.44 1.19
C THR A 77 20.67 -11.81 0.06
N LYS A 78 19.42 -12.10 0.42
CA LYS A 78 18.29 -12.25 -0.51
C LYS A 78 17.27 -11.13 -0.31
N ILE A 79 16.77 -10.60 -1.42
CA ILE A 79 15.80 -9.48 -1.46
C ILE A 79 14.68 -9.85 -2.44
N PRO A 80 13.72 -10.72 -2.06
CA PRO A 80 12.72 -11.22 -3.01
C PRO A 80 11.87 -10.09 -3.62
N VAL A 81 11.56 -9.07 -2.81
CA VAL A 81 10.88 -7.84 -3.24
C VAL A 81 11.76 -6.65 -2.90
N PHE A 82 12.24 -5.96 -3.92
CA PHE A 82 12.94 -4.69 -3.81
C PHE A 82 11.93 -3.54 -3.83
N TYR A 83 12.07 -2.58 -2.93
CA TYR A 83 11.20 -1.39 -2.84
C TYR A 83 12.05 -0.14 -2.71
N MET A 84 11.74 0.89 -3.51
CA MET A 84 12.31 2.23 -3.34
C MET A 84 11.31 3.31 -3.74
N HIS A 85 11.46 4.49 -3.14
CA HIS A 85 10.86 5.72 -3.67
C HIS A 85 11.70 6.27 -4.82
N THR A 86 11.04 6.83 -5.81
CA THR A 86 11.69 7.52 -6.93
C THR A 86 12.29 8.84 -6.42
N PRO A 87 13.62 9.07 -6.59
CA PRO A 87 14.29 10.28 -6.13
C PRO A 87 13.75 11.55 -6.80
N SER A 88 13.97 12.72 -6.21
CA SER A 88 13.66 14.02 -6.82
C SER A 88 14.86 14.95 -6.62
N PRO A 89 15.43 15.56 -7.70
CA PRO A 89 15.01 15.47 -9.11
C PRO A 89 15.34 14.12 -9.75
N VAL A 90 14.56 13.71 -10.76
CA VAL A 90 14.77 12.43 -11.43
C VAL A 90 15.78 12.55 -12.57
N THR A 91 16.87 11.79 -12.47
CA THR A 91 17.84 11.56 -13.55
C THR A 91 18.20 10.08 -13.61
N VAL A 92 18.67 9.57 -14.75
CA VAL A 92 19.13 8.17 -14.86
C VAL A 92 20.20 7.85 -13.82
N LYS A 93 21.17 8.75 -13.63
CA LYS A 93 22.23 8.58 -12.62
C LYS A 93 21.66 8.58 -11.19
N GLY A 94 20.76 9.51 -10.88
CA GLY A 94 20.12 9.59 -9.56
C GLY A 94 19.27 8.36 -9.24
N MET A 95 18.55 7.82 -10.23
CA MET A 95 17.82 6.56 -10.12
C MET A 95 18.76 5.39 -9.83
N ALA A 96 19.84 5.26 -10.59
CA ALA A 96 20.82 4.19 -10.43
C ALA A 96 21.52 4.25 -9.07
N GLU A 97 21.93 5.44 -8.62
CA GLU A 97 22.53 5.67 -7.31
C GLU A 97 21.56 5.35 -6.16
N SER A 98 20.29 5.78 -6.27
CA SER A 98 19.26 5.48 -5.27
C SER A 98 18.97 3.99 -5.18
N MET A 99 18.90 3.31 -6.33
CA MET A 99 18.70 1.86 -6.38
C MET A 99 19.87 1.10 -5.75
N LEU A 100 21.11 1.46 -6.09
CA LEU A 100 22.31 0.86 -5.49
C LEU A 100 22.40 1.12 -3.98
N THR A 101 22.02 2.31 -3.53
CA THR A 101 21.95 2.65 -2.10
C THR A 101 20.95 1.74 -1.38
N ALA A 102 19.76 1.55 -1.96
CA ALA A 102 18.72 0.68 -1.39
C ALA A 102 19.11 -0.82 -1.44
N LEU A 103 19.91 -1.24 -2.42
CA LEU A 103 20.50 -2.58 -2.49
C LEU A 103 21.59 -2.80 -1.42
N GLY A 104 22.20 -1.72 -0.93
CA GLY A 104 23.28 -1.74 0.07
C GLY A 104 24.68 -1.72 -0.54
N ASP A 105 24.86 -1.15 -1.74
CA ASP A 105 26.18 -0.96 -2.35
C ASP A 105 26.97 0.13 -1.58
N PRO A 106 28.13 -0.18 -0.99
CA PRO A 106 28.95 0.79 -0.25
C PRO A 106 29.54 1.89 -1.15
N ALA A 107 29.53 1.70 -2.46
CA ALA A 107 30.00 2.64 -3.47
C ALA A 107 28.86 3.10 -4.40
N ALA A 108 27.62 3.18 -3.89
CA ALA A 108 26.44 3.50 -4.67
C ALA A 108 26.60 4.73 -5.60
N GLY A 109 27.20 5.82 -5.11
CA GLY A 109 27.41 7.05 -5.89
C GLY A 109 28.66 7.08 -6.78
N ARG A 110 29.50 6.04 -6.79
CA ARG A 110 30.74 6.01 -7.57
C ARG A 110 30.57 5.37 -8.95
N GLY A 111 31.32 5.86 -9.93
CA GLY A 111 31.41 5.30 -11.28
C GLY A 111 30.51 6.00 -12.32
N THR A 112 30.62 5.54 -13.57
CA THR A 112 29.75 5.97 -14.67
C THR A 112 28.38 5.29 -14.57
N THR A 113 27.36 5.83 -15.23
CA THR A 113 26.01 5.22 -15.29
C THR A 113 26.06 3.78 -15.81
N VAL A 114 26.95 3.49 -16.77
CA VAL A 114 27.14 2.13 -17.31
C VAL A 114 27.66 1.18 -16.22
N MET A 115 28.67 1.60 -15.46
CA MET A 115 29.18 0.80 -14.33
C MET A 115 28.13 0.62 -13.23
N MET A 116 27.33 1.66 -12.95
CA MET A 116 26.21 1.57 -12.02
C MET A 116 25.19 0.51 -12.48
N ASN A 117 24.79 0.53 -13.75
CA ASN A 117 23.83 -0.43 -14.31
C ASN A 117 24.35 -1.88 -14.22
N HIS A 118 25.61 -2.13 -14.58
CA HIS A 118 26.20 -3.47 -14.44
C HIS A 118 26.13 -3.98 -13.00
N ARG A 119 26.39 -3.12 -12.01
CA ARG A 119 26.26 -3.49 -10.60
C ARG A 119 24.81 -3.78 -10.22
N ILE A 120 23.86 -2.95 -10.67
CA ILE A 120 22.42 -3.16 -10.41
C ILE A 120 22.01 -4.53 -10.95
N VAL A 121 22.33 -4.86 -12.20
CA VAL A 121 21.99 -6.16 -12.79
C VAL A 121 22.59 -7.32 -11.98
N ASN A 122 23.86 -7.22 -11.60
CA ASN A 122 24.53 -8.22 -10.77
C ASN A 122 23.90 -8.34 -9.36
N PHE A 123 23.45 -7.24 -8.75
CA PHE A 123 22.70 -7.30 -7.49
C PHE A 123 21.34 -7.95 -7.65
N PHE A 124 20.60 -7.62 -8.73
CA PHE A 124 19.30 -8.23 -9.01
C PHE A 124 19.40 -9.75 -9.13
N GLU A 125 20.44 -10.23 -9.81
CA GLU A 125 20.74 -11.66 -9.93
C GLU A 125 21.14 -12.28 -8.58
N LYS A 126 22.18 -11.74 -7.91
CA LYS A 126 22.74 -12.33 -6.69
C LYS A 126 21.79 -12.30 -5.50
N CYS A 127 21.00 -11.23 -5.37
CA CYS A 127 19.99 -11.08 -4.33
C CYS A 127 18.67 -11.80 -4.67
N GLU A 128 18.59 -12.48 -5.83
CA GLU A 128 17.41 -13.21 -6.29
C GLU A 128 16.13 -12.37 -6.29
N ILE A 129 16.25 -11.13 -6.75
CA ILE A 129 15.11 -10.20 -6.80
C ILE A 129 14.09 -10.72 -7.81
N LYS A 130 12.82 -10.83 -7.39
CA LYS A 130 11.71 -11.29 -8.24
C LYS A 130 10.70 -10.20 -8.56
N LEU A 131 10.72 -9.11 -7.79
CA LEU A 131 9.89 -7.93 -8.00
C LEU A 131 10.67 -6.68 -7.59
N ALA A 132 10.65 -5.66 -8.43
CA ALA A 132 11.15 -4.33 -8.09
C ALA A 132 10.00 -3.32 -8.10
N ILE A 133 9.74 -2.68 -6.97
CA ILE A 133 8.70 -1.68 -6.78
C ILE A 133 9.34 -0.29 -6.77
N LEU A 134 8.91 0.56 -7.70
CA LEU A 134 9.31 1.97 -7.80
C LEU A 134 8.10 2.85 -7.44
N ASP A 135 8.07 3.34 -6.21
CA ASP A 135 7.01 4.23 -5.71
C ASP A 135 7.29 5.70 -6.10
N ASP A 136 6.26 6.53 -6.08
CA ASP A 136 6.31 7.94 -6.49
C ASP A 136 6.91 8.18 -7.89
N PHE A 137 6.66 7.27 -8.82
CA PHE A 137 7.20 7.32 -10.19
C PHE A 137 6.79 8.61 -10.95
N HIS A 138 5.69 9.23 -10.51
CA HIS A 138 5.25 10.54 -10.97
C HIS A 138 6.26 11.68 -10.71
N HIS A 139 7.25 11.53 -9.82
CA HIS A 139 8.33 12.51 -9.68
C HIS A 139 9.08 12.78 -10.98
N LEU A 140 9.05 11.83 -11.92
CA LEU A 140 9.57 12.03 -13.27
C LEU A 140 8.90 13.23 -13.93
N THR A 141 7.57 13.39 -13.77
CA THR A 141 6.79 14.45 -14.44
C THR A 141 7.14 15.86 -13.98
N ASN A 142 7.85 16.00 -12.87
CA ASN A 142 8.31 17.27 -12.35
C ASN A 142 9.59 17.78 -13.05
N THR A 143 10.16 17.00 -13.98
CA THR A 143 11.27 17.45 -14.82
C THR A 143 10.71 18.21 -16.04
N ASN A 144 11.03 19.50 -16.17
CA ASN A 144 10.50 20.39 -17.21
C ASN A 144 10.94 20.06 -18.66
N THR A 145 11.50 18.88 -18.92
CA THR A 145 12.01 18.51 -20.24
C THR A 145 11.56 17.12 -20.66
N VAL A 146 10.80 17.05 -21.75
CA VAL A 146 10.34 15.80 -22.38
C VAL A 146 11.50 14.83 -22.66
N HIS A 147 12.68 15.38 -22.93
CA HIS A 147 13.92 14.64 -23.12
C HIS A 147 14.28 13.73 -21.93
N ASN A 148 14.06 14.18 -20.70
CA ASN A 148 14.37 13.40 -19.50
C ASN A 148 13.44 12.20 -19.34
N PHE A 149 12.16 12.30 -19.75
CA PHE A 149 11.24 11.16 -19.78
C PHE A 149 11.76 10.06 -20.69
N THR A 150 12.14 10.43 -21.92
CA THR A 150 12.62 9.47 -22.91
C THR A 150 13.86 8.74 -22.40
N LEU A 151 14.82 9.48 -21.83
CA LEU A 151 16.05 8.88 -21.28
C LEU A 151 15.76 7.90 -20.14
N VAL A 152 14.89 8.26 -19.20
CA VAL A 152 14.56 7.36 -18.07
C VAL A 152 13.72 6.18 -18.54
N SER A 153 12.77 6.37 -19.45
CA SER A 153 11.97 5.31 -20.04
C SER A 153 12.83 4.31 -20.82
N ASP A 154 13.79 4.79 -21.62
CA ASP A 154 14.74 3.92 -22.32
C ASP A 154 15.66 3.18 -21.35
N TRP A 155 16.14 3.85 -20.30
CA TRP A 155 16.94 3.21 -19.26
C TRP A 155 16.16 2.12 -18.51
N LEU A 156 14.93 2.41 -18.08
CA LEU A 156 14.08 1.46 -17.38
C LEU A 156 13.75 0.25 -18.27
N LYS A 157 13.47 0.47 -19.56
CA LYS A 157 13.28 -0.60 -20.56
C LYS A 157 14.51 -1.51 -20.64
N SER A 158 15.70 -0.94 -20.77
CA SER A 158 16.94 -1.72 -20.83
C SER A 158 17.17 -2.49 -19.52
N LEU A 159 16.95 -1.85 -18.38
CA LEU A 159 17.09 -2.49 -17.07
C LEU A 159 16.13 -3.67 -16.88
N ILE A 160 14.86 -3.52 -17.28
CA ILE A 160 13.86 -4.61 -17.24
C ILE A 160 14.33 -5.79 -18.10
N LYS A 161 14.83 -5.52 -19.31
CA LYS A 161 15.30 -6.58 -20.22
C LYS A 161 16.57 -7.29 -19.74
N GLU A 162 17.51 -6.54 -19.18
CA GLU A 162 18.77 -7.08 -18.67
C GLU A 162 18.56 -7.90 -17.39
N THR A 163 17.74 -7.40 -16.47
CA THR A 163 17.44 -8.09 -15.20
C THR A 163 16.45 -9.23 -15.35
N ARG A 164 15.54 -9.16 -16.34
CA ARG A 164 14.38 -10.05 -16.51
C ARG A 164 13.48 -10.12 -15.27
N VAL A 165 13.50 -9.09 -14.44
CA VAL A 165 12.68 -8.97 -13.24
C VAL A 165 11.39 -8.22 -13.56
N THR A 166 10.29 -8.62 -12.92
CA THR A 166 9.01 -7.89 -12.96
C THR A 166 9.14 -6.56 -12.22
N PHE A 167 8.74 -5.46 -12.84
CA PHE A 167 8.68 -4.16 -12.20
C PHE A 167 7.23 -3.76 -11.88
N LEU A 168 7.04 -3.14 -10.72
CA LEU A 168 5.81 -2.44 -10.34
C LEU A 168 6.12 -0.96 -10.17
N VAL A 169 5.64 -0.12 -11.08
CA VAL A 169 5.75 1.34 -10.95
C VAL A 169 4.46 1.90 -10.36
N VAL A 170 4.57 2.83 -9.40
CA VAL A 170 3.41 3.40 -8.70
C VAL A 170 3.45 4.92 -8.82
N GLY A 171 2.32 5.54 -9.18
CA GLY A 171 2.28 6.99 -9.34
C GLY A 171 0.87 7.57 -9.25
N ILE A 172 0.80 8.89 -9.38
CA ILE A 172 -0.50 9.58 -9.45
C ILE A 172 -1.16 9.29 -10.80
N GLU A 173 -2.48 9.37 -10.82
CA GLU A 173 -3.26 9.12 -12.04
C GLU A 173 -2.79 9.96 -13.24
N GLY A 174 -2.66 9.32 -14.39
CA GLY A 174 -2.25 9.90 -15.67
C GLY A 174 -0.75 10.17 -15.81
N SER A 175 0.02 10.16 -14.71
CA SER A 175 1.44 10.49 -14.75
C SER A 175 2.32 9.33 -15.23
N VAL A 176 2.04 8.12 -14.78
CA VAL A 176 2.81 6.91 -15.14
C VAL A 176 2.48 6.54 -16.58
N GLU A 177 1.20 6.57 -16.93
CA GLU A 177 0.73 6.32 -18.29
C GLU A 177 1.38 7.29 -19.29
N ALA A 178 1.49 8.58 -18.94
CA ALA A 178 2.18 9.56 -19.79
C ALA A 178 3.66 9.21 -20.01
N ILE A 179 4.36 8.78 -18.95
CA ILE A 179 5.76 8.34 -19.04
C ILE A 179 5.87 7.07 -19.91
N LEU A 180 5.02 6.07 -19.69
CA LEU A 180 5.05 4.83 -20.48
C LEU A 180 4.78 5.11 -21.96
N LYS A 181 3.82 5.98 -22.29
CA LYS A 181 3.48 6.36 -23.67
C LYS A 181 4.62 7.04 -24.43
N THR A 182 5.62 7.61 -23.75
CA THR A 182 6.81 8.17 -24.40
C THR A 182 7.64 7.11 -25.13
N ASN A 183 7.51 5.84 -24.74
CA ASN A 183 8.27 4.73 -25.31
C ASN A 183 7.39 3.50 -25.53
N LYS A 184 6.97 3.24 -26.77
CA LYS A 184 6.12 2.09 -27.12
C LYS A 184 6.71 0.74 -26.72
N GLN A 185 8.05 0.60 -26.69
CA GLN A 185 8.72 -0.63 -26.28
C GLN A 185 8.70 -0.83 -24.77
N LEU A 186 8.66 0.25 -23.99
CA LEU A 186 8.44 0.18 -22.55
C LEU A 186 6.96 -0.08 -22.27
N ASN A 187 6.07 0.70 -22.90
CA ASN A 187 4.62 0.63 -22.66
C ASN A 187 4.06 -0.79 -22.81
N ARG A 188 4.50 -1.54 -23.84
CA ARG A 188 4.04 -2.91 -24.08
C ARG A 188 4.42 -3.91 -22.98
N LEU A 189 5.40 -3.58 -22.13
CA LEU A 189 5.81 -4.43 -21.00
C LEU A 189 4.91 -4.23 -19.78
N PHE A 190 4.08 -3.18 -19.76
CA PHE A 190 3.28 -2.79 -18.60
C PHE A 190 1.80 -3.02 -18.83
N ILE A 191 1.16 -3.68 -17.86
CA ILE A 191 -0.28 -3.61 -17.66
C ILE A 191 -0.56 -2.38 -16.77
N LEU A 192 -1.56 -1.58 -17.11
CA LEU A 192 -1.95 -0.41 -16.34
C LEU A 192 -3.19 -0.72 -15.50
N GLU A 193 -3.05 -0.60 -14.18
CA GLU A 193 -4.15 -0.69 -13.23
C GLU A 193 -4.37 0.65 -12.53
N LYS A 194 -5.64 0.94 -12.27
CA LYS A 194 -6.06 2.16 -11.57
C LYS A 194 -6.72 1.81 -10.24
N LEU A 195 -6.18 2.38 -9.18
CA LEU A 195 -6.77 2.36 -7.86
C LEU A 195 -7.71 3.56 -7.69
N GLU A 196 -8.95 3.35 -8.12
CA GLU A 196 -10.01 4.35 -8.04
C GLU A 196 -10.50 4.59 -6.60
N PRO A 197 -11.09 5.76 -6.28
CA PRO A 197 -11.88 5.92 -5.07
C PRO A 197 -13.03 4.90 -4.99
N PHE A 198 -13.55 4.66 -3.79
CA PHE A 198 -14.78 3.89 -3.64
C PHE A 198 -15.96 4.66 -4.26
N GLN A 199 -16.75 3.97 -5.07
CA GLN A 199 -18.01 4.51 -5.58
C GLN A 199 -19.13 4.25 -4.58
N PHE A 200 -20.18 5.07 -4.64
CA PHE A 200 -21.39 4.90 -3.85
C PHE A 200 -22.58 5.23 -4.73
N ASP A 201 -22.98 4.27 -5.56
CA ASP A 201 -24.05 4.43 -6.54
C ASP A 201 -25.25 3.56 -6.14
N PHE A 202 -26.39 4.21 -5.89
CA PHE A 202 -27.64 3.53 -5.51
C PHE A 202 -28.19 2.60 -6.60
N ASN A 203 -27.78 2.78 -7.87
CA ASN A 203 -28.13 1.88 -8.96
C ASN A 203 -27.17 0.68 -9.09
N LYS A 204 -26.05 0.69 -8.35
CA LYS A 204 -25.02 -0.35 -8.37
C LYS A 204 -24.71 -0.79 -6.94
N VAL A 205 -25.56 -1.65 -6.39
CA VAL A 205 -25.50 -2.15 -5.01
C VAL A 205 -24.12 -2.68 -4.62
N ASN A 206 -23.41 -3.33 -5.55
CA ASN A 206 -22.06 -3.84 -5.33
C ASN A 206 -21.05 -2.74 -4.91
N THR A 207 -21.20 -1.50 -5.36
CA THR A 207 -20.33 -0.37 -4.97
C THR A 207 -20.53 0.00 -3.49
N ILE A 208 -21.79 0.01 -3.04
CA ILE A 208 -22.16 0.28 -1.65
C ILE A 208 -21.70 -0.87 -0.75
N GLU A 209 -21.88 -2.12 -1.18
CA GLU A 209 -21.39 -3.29 -0.44
C GLU A 209 -19.86 -3.29 -0.31
N GLU A 210 -19.15 -2.92 -1.38
CA GLU A 210 -17.69 -2.82 -1.35
C GLU A 210 -17.22 -1.76 -0.35
N PHE A 211 -17.85 -0.58 -0.37
CA PHE A 211 -17.57 0.49 0.58
C PHE A 211 -17.89 0.09 2.02
N HIS A 212 -19.05 -0.55 2.24
CA HIS A 212 -19.42 -1.11 3.55
C HIS A 212 -18.38 -2.10 4.05
N LEU A 213 -17.91 -3.01 3.20
CA LEU A 213 -16.87 -3.97 3.57
C LEU A 213 -15.59 -3.25 4.04
N PHE A 214 -15.15 -2.22 3.32
CA PHE A 214 -13.99 -1.43 3.72
C PHE A 214 -14.16 -0.79 5.11
N VAL A 215 -15.32 -0.19 5.38
CA VAL A 215 -15.65 0.39 6.68
C VAL A 215 -15.74 -0.69 7.77
N ALA A 216 -16.30 -1.86 7.46
CA ALA A 216 -16.38 -2.98 8.39
C ALA A 216 -14.99 -3.56 8.73
N TYR A 217 -14.05 -3.62 7.77
CA TYR A 217 -12.65 -3.96 8.07
C TYR A 217 -11.97 -2.92 8.94
N PHE A 218 -12.31 -1.63 8.79
CA PHE A 218 -11.83 -0.58 9.67
C PHE A 218 -12.34 -0.79 11.11
N GLU A 219 -13.66 -0.99 11.27
CA GLU A 219 -14.31 -1.26 12.56
C GLU A 219 -13.68 -2.45 13.27
N LEU A 220 -13.56 -3.58 12.56
CA LEU A 220 -12.90 -4.78 13.07
C LEU A 220 -11.46 -4.50 13.49
N GLY A 221 -10.71 -3.86 12.61
CA GLY A 221 -9.28 -3.70 12.77
C GLY A 221 -8.87 -2.75 13.90
N LEU A 222 -9.70 -1.76 14.24
CA LEU A 222 -9.50 -0.91 15.42
C LEU A 222 -10.31 -1.35 16.64
N SER A 223 -11.08 -2.44 16.54
CA SER A 223 -12.01 -2.89 17.60
C SER A 223 -13.01 -1.79 18.01
N VAL A 224 -13.48 -1.03 17.02
CA VAL A 224 -14.46 0.06 17.18
C VAL A 224 -15.74 -0.27 16.42
N LYS A 225 -16.85 0.35 16.83
CA LYS A 225 -18.12 0.27 16.11
C LYS A 225 -18.62 1.66 15.76
N LEU A 226 -19.17 1.84 14.57
CA LEU A 226 -19.97 3.01 14.27
C LEU A 226 -21.31 2.93 15.00
N THR A 227 -21.88 4.08 15.36
CA THR A 227 -23.19 4.16 16.05
C THR A 227 -24.28 3.39 15.31
N SER A 228 -25.12 2.69 16.07
CA SER A 228 -26.34 2.04 15.59
C SER A 228 -27.59 2.90 15.70
N GLU A 229 -27.47 4.13 16.21
CA GLU A 229 -28.58 5.10 16.32
C GLU A 229 -29.00 5.66 14.96
N ILE A 230 -28.12 5.55 13.95
CA ILE A 230 -28.35 5.98 12.58
C ILE A 230 -28.35 4.73 11.71
N ASP A 231 -29.24 4.70 10.73
CA ASP A 231 -29.26 3.64 9.73
C ASP A 231 -27.88 3.47 9.07
N ARG A 232 -27.45 2.21 8.89
CA ARG A 232 -26.10 1.91 8.39
C ARG A 232 -25.87 2.47 6.99
N LEU A 233 -26.87 2.38 6.11
CA LEU A 233 -26.75 2.90 4.76
C LEU A 233 -26.63 4.43 4.77
N GLN A 234 -27.44 5.10 5.59
CA GLN A 234 -27.33 6.54 5.79
C GLN A 234 -25.92 6.90 6.26
N LEU A 235 -25.41 6.26 7.31
CA LEU A 235 -24.11 6.60 7.86
C LEU A 235 -22.97 6.36 6.85
N LEU A 236 -23.03 5.26 6.09
CA LEU A 236 -22.06 5.00 5.02
C LEU A 236 -22.13 6.08 3.93
N PHE A 237 -23.32 6.51 3.53
CA PHE A 237 -23.48 7.60 2.57
C PHE A 237 -22.89 8.91 3.10
N GLU A 238 -23.11 9.25 4.37
CA GLU A 238 -22.52 10.44 5.00
C GLU A 238 -20.97 10.39 5.01
N ILE A 239 -20.39 9.23 5.33
CA ILE A 239 -18.94 9.01 5.29
C ILE A 239 -18.41 9.11 3.86
N HIS A 240 -19.12 8.54 2.88
CA HIS A 240 -18.74 8.62 1.48
C HIS A 240 -18.73 10.07 1.00
N GLN A 241 -19.80 10.83 1.25
CA GLN A 241 -19.90 12.25 0.88
C GLN A 241 -18.82 13.10 1.55
N ALA A 242 -18.49 12.81 2.82
CA ALA A 242 -17.40 13.49 3.52
C ALA A 242 -16.04 13.26 2.84
N THR A 243 -15.82 12.11 2.22
CA THR A 243 -14.48 11.61 1.85
C THR A 243 -14.29 11.45 0.35
N LEU A 244 -15.35 11.61 -0.44
CA LEU A 244 -15.40 11.32 -1.88
C LEU A 244 -14.94 9.90 -2.22
N GLY A 245 -15.09 8.96 -1.26
CA GLY A 245 -14.60 7.59 -1.41
C GLY A 245 -13.09 7.41 -1.42
N VAL A 246 -12.29 8.47 -1.18
CA VAL A 246 -10.83 8.38 -1.20
C VAL A 246 -10.34 7.68 0.07
N VAL A 247 -9.67 6.53 -0.09
CA VAL A 247 -9.18 5.66 1.00
C VAL A 247 -8.49 6.45 2.12
N GLY A 248 -7.54 7.32 1.78
CA GLY A 248 -6.79 8.12 2.74
C GLY A 248 -7.66 9.12 3.49
N TYR A 249 -8.72 9.64 2.87
CA TYR A 249 -9.67 10.54 3.54
C TYR A 249 -10.59 9.75 4.47
N ILE A 250 -11.05 8.56 4.05
CA ILE A 250 -11.84 7.66 4.89
C ILE A 250 -11.06 7.25 6.13
N VAL A 251 -9.83 6.75 5.96
CA VAL A 251 -8.97 6.33 7.06
C VAL A 251 -8.66 7.50 7.99
N GLN A 252 -8.36 8.68 7.44
CA GLN A 252 -8.12 9.87 8.25
C GLN A 252 -9.36 10.26 9.05
N LEU A 253 -10.55 10.28 8.44
CA LEU A 253 -11.80 10.63 9.10
C LEU A 253 -12.10 9.66 10.24
N LEU A 254 -12.14 8.36 9.95
CA LEU A 254 -12.51 7.33 10.91
C LEU A 254 -11.48 7.22 12.05
N ARG A 255 -10.18 7.35 11.76
CA ARG A 255 -9.13 7.36 12.80
C ARG A 255 -9.28 8.55 13.73
N GLN A 256 -9.55 9.73 13.20
CA GLN A 256 -9.73 10.93 14.03
C GLN A 256 -11.04 10.90 14.81
N ALA A 257 -12.10 10.33 14.24
CA ALA A 257 -13.35 10.09 14.95
C ALA A 257 -13.17 9.08 16.10
N THR A 258 -12.38 8.02 15.88
CA THR A 258 -11.98 7.07 16.94
C THR A 258 -11.24 7.79 18.06
N LEU A 259 -10.26 8.63 17.73
CA LEU A 259 -9.52 9.42 18.75
C LEU A 259 -10.41 10.40 19.52
N ASN A 260 -11.41 10.98 18.87
CA ASN A 260 -12.39 11.83 19.55
C ASN A 260 -13.26 11.00 20.50
N ALA A 261 -13.80 9.87 20.05
CA ALA A 261 -14.60 8.96 20.88
C ALA A 261 -13.87 8.52 22.15
N LEU A 262 -12.59 8.16 22.00
CA LEU A 262 -11.75 7.76 23.12
C LEU A 262 -11.55 8.90 24.14
N ARG A 263 -11.42 10.15 23.67
CA ARG A 263 -11.23 11.33 24.53
C ARG A 263 -12.50 11.74 25.27
N ASP A 264 -13.66 11.53 24.66
CA ASP A 264 -14.94 11.90 25.24
C ASP A 264 -15.30 11.00 26.44
N GLY A 265 -14.62 9.85 26.58
CA GLY A 265 -14.62 9.04 27.80
C GLY A 265 -15.96 8.39 28.13
N ASP A 266 -16.84 8.28 27.13
CA ASP A 266 -18.21 7.81 27.27
C ASP A 266 -18.29 6.30 27.59
N ASN A 267 -19.36 5.88 28.26
CA ASN A 267 -19.53 4.54 28.83
C ASN A 267 -19.73 3.42 27.80
N ASP A 268 -19.97 3.76 26.53
CA ASP A 268 -19.99 2.81 25.42
C ASP A 268 -18.57 2.69 24.83
N GLU A 269 -17.76 1.86 25.50
CA GLU A 269 -16.37 1.63 25.12
C GLU A 269 -16.27 1.28 23.62
N ASN A 270 -15.57 2.12 22.87
CA ASN A 270 -15.24 1.98 21.44
C ASN A 270 -16.37 2.24 20.42
N THR A 271 -17.40 3.03 20.75
CA THR A 271 -18.42 3.46 19.77
C THR A 271 -18.15 4.86 19.19
N ILE A 272 -18.14 4.98 17.86
CA ILE A 272 -17.99 6.24 17.13
C ILE A 272 -19.38 6.82 16.83
N LYS A 273 -19.73 7.88 17.55
CA LYS A 273 -20.94 8.68 17.36
C LYS A 273 -20.81 9.67 16.20
N ARG A 274 -21.95 10.17 15.74
CA ARG A 274 -22.03 11.16 14.65
C ARG A 274 -21.25 12.44 14.96
N GLU A 275 -21.27 12.89 16.21
CA GLU A 275 -20.53 14.08 16.64
C GLU A 275 -19.00 13.90 16.52
N HIS A 276 -18.49 12.69 16.77
CA HIS A 276 -17.06 12.39 16.62
C HIS A 276 -16.63 12.50 15.14
N LEU A 277 -17.47 12.03 14.22
CA LEU A 277 -17.29 12.16 12.77
C LEU A 277 -17.38 13.63 12.32
N ALA A 278 -18.37 14.37 12.82
CA ALA A 278 -18.52 15.80 12.55
C ALA A 278 -17.28 16.61 12.99
N ASN A 279 -16.74 16.29 14.16
CA ASN A 279 -15.54 16.92 14.70
C ASN A 279 -14.30 16.57 13.87
N ALA A 280 -14.15 15.31 13.47
CA ALA A 280 -13.05 14.85 12.63
C ALA A 280 -13.09 15.50 11.24
N PHE A 281 -14.26 15.57 10.61
CA PHE A 281 -14.44 16.18 9.28
C PHE A 281 -14.00 17.64 9.27
N ARG A 282 -14.54 18.45 10.19
CA ARG A 282 -14.25 19.90 10.27
C ARG A 282 -12.76 20.20 10.36
N LYS A 283 -12.01 19.40 11.12
CA LYS A 283 -10.58 19.63 11.37
C LYS A 283 -9.68 19.07 10.27
N TRP A 284 -10.01 17.92 9.68
CA TRP A 284 -9.06 17.15 8.88
C TRP A 284 -9.43 16.96 7.42
N ILE A 285 -10.71 17.07 7.06
CA ILE A 285 -11.21 16.71 5.73
C ILE A 285 -11.79 17.91 4.97
N ALA A 286 -12.46 18.84 5.66
CA ALA A 286 -13.18 19.96 5.01
C ALA A 286 -12.33 20.74 3.98
N ARG A 287 -11.06 21.03 4.28
CA ARG A 287 -10.14 21.73 3.36
C ARG A 287 -9.72 20.91 2.13
N LYS A 288 -9.84 19.58 2.18
CA LYS A 288 -9.40 18.67 1.12
C LYS A 288 -10.50 18.40 0.11
N THR A 289 -11.76 18.41 0.55
CA THR A 289 -12.91 18.10 -0.29
C THR A 289 -13.72 19.34 -0.67
N ASN A 290 -13.53 20.47 0.03
CA ASN A 290 -14.35 21.68 -0.10
C ASN A 290 -15.86 21.41 0.06
N ALA A 291 -16.21 20.34 0.78
CA ALA A 291 -17.60 19.94 1.02
C ALA A 291 -18.13 20.49 2.35
N ASP A 292 -19.44 20.67 2.43
CA ASP A 292 -20.14 20.89 3.68
C ASP A 292 -20.06 19.66 4.59
N ASN A 293 -20.21 19.85 5.90
CA ASN A 293 -20.15 18.76 6.86
C ASN A 293 -21.40 17.87 6.78
N PRO A 294 -21.33 16.64 6.25
CA PRO A 294 -22.50 15.78 6.10
C PRO A 294 -23.04 15.26 7.44
N PHE A 295 -22.28 15.43 8.53
CA PHE A 295 -22.66 14.97 9.87
C PHE A 295 -23.43 16.03 10.68
N SER A 296 -23.54 17.27 10.19
CA SER A 296 -24.13 18.40 10.92
C SER A 296 -25.63 18.65 10.65
N GLY A 297 -26.27 17.91 9.75
CA GLY A 297 -27.66 18.16 9.32
C GLY A 297 -28.49 16.90 9.08
N LYS A 298 -29.69 17.02 8.49
CA LYS A 298 -30.43 15.87 7.96
C LYS A 298 -30.06 15.68 6.50
N ILE A 299 -29.41 14.58 6.17
CA ILE A 299 -29.20 14.17 4.79
C ILE A 299 -30.42 13.40 4.31
N ILE A 300 -30.91 13.76 3.13
CA ILE A 300 -32.03 13.10 2.47
C ILE A 300 -31.44 12.11 1.47
N LEU A 301 -31.64 10.82 1.72
CA LEU A 301 -31.32 9.77 0.76
C LEU A 301 -32.33 9.83 -0.42
N PRO A 302 -31.95 9.42 -1.64
CA PRO A 302 -32.86 9.40 -2.77
C PRO A 302 -34.06 8.47 -2.52
N SER A 303 -35.20 8.72 -3.16
CA SER A 303 -36.45 8.01 -2.87
C SER A 303 -36.47 6.53 -3.28
N ASN A 304 -35.58 6.12 -4.19
CA ASN A 304 -35.52 4.75 -4.71
C ASN A 304 -34.21 4.09 -4.26
N ILE A 305 -34.20 3.62 -3.01
CA ILE A 305 -33.02 3.02 -2.37
C ILE A 305 -33.11 1.50 -2.49
N PRO A 306 -32.03 0.81 -2.92
CA PRO A 306 -31.99 -0.65 -2.88
C PRO A 306 -32.06 -1.17 -1.43
N ILE A 307 -32.74 -2.30 -1.22
CA ILE A 307 -32.65 -3.05 0.03
C ILE A 307 -31.31 -3.79 0.04
N ILE A 308 -30.46 -3.53 1.05
CA ILE A 308 -29.12 -4.12 1.17
C ILE A 308 -29.01 -4.84 2.52
N ASP A 309 -28.69 -6.13 2.48
CA ASP A 309 -28.37 -6.90 3.70
C ASP A 309 -26.85 -6.88 3.97
N PHE A 310 -26.44 -5.97 4.84
CA PHE A 310 -25.05 -5.82 5.25
C PHE A 310 -24.50 -6.97 6.12
N LYS A 311 -25.34 -7.90 6.58
CA LYS A 311 -24.93 -9.04 7.43
C LYS A 311 -24.50 -10.27 6.64
N ALA A 312 -24.89 -10.38 5.38
CA ALA A 312 -24.68 -11.58 4.56
C ALA A 312 -23.23 -11.78 4.09
N LYS A 313 -22.41 -10.73 4.04
CA LYS A 313 -21.07 -10.76 3.45
C LYS A 313 -19.99 -10.96 4.52
N LYS A 314 -19.37 -12.14 4.55
CA LYS A 314 -18.35 -12.51 5.54
C LYS A 314 -17.04 -11.76 5.29
N LEU A 315 -16.46 -11.17 6.33
CA LEU A 315 -15.09 -10.61 6.28
C LEU A 315 -14.09 -11.76 6.04
N MET A 316 -13.29 -11.63 4.99
CA MET A 316 -12.21 -12.56 4.65
C MET A 316 -10.87 -11.90 4.99
N VAL A 317 -10.32 -12.23 6.16
CA VAL A 317 -8.94 -11.85 6.52
C VAL A 317 -8.05 -13.05 6.27
N THR A 318 -7.32 -13.05 5.16
CA THR A 318 -6.30 -14.07 4.90
C THR A 318 -4.99 -13.38 4.56
N ASP A 319 -3.94 -13.67 5.33
CA ASP A 319 -2.58 -13.36 4.93
C ASP A 319 -2.19 -14.24 3.72
N PRO A 320 -1.25 -13.76 2.88
CA PRO A 320 -0.82 -14.53 1.73
C PRO A 320 -0.19 -15.86 2.17
N PRO A 321 -0.58 -17.00 1.55
CA PRO A 321 -0.21 -18.35 1.99
C PRO A 321 1.30 -18.63 1.95
N ASP A 322 2.05 -17.84 1.19
CA ASP A 322 3.49 -18.00 0.98
C ASP A 322 4.34 -17.02 1.81
N SER A 323 3.75 -16.29 2.76
CA SER A 323 4.52 -15.52 3.73
C SER A 323 5.45 -16.47 4.51
N VAL A 324 6.75 -16.25 4.35
CA VAL A 324 7.82 -17.18 4.71
C VAL A 324 7.83 -17.40 6.23
N ASN A 325 7.15 -18.46 6.68
CA ASN A 325 7.41 -19.11 7.97
C ASN A 325 7.18 -20.63 7.95
N ASN A 326 6.84 -21.23 6.79
CA ASN A 326 6.50 -22.66 6.72
C ASN A 326 7.60 -23.59 6.16
N ARG A 327 8.86 -23.15 6.05
CA ARG A 327 9.97 -24.03 5.58
C ARG A 327 11.28 -24.05 6.36
N MET A 328 11.44 -23.31 7.46
CA MET A 328 12.66 -23.43 8.29
C MET A 328 12.34 -23.42 9.79
N ASN A 329 11.78 -24.52 10.27
CA ASN A 329 11.82 -24.88 11.70
C ASN A 329 12.21 -26.35 11.90
N ARG A 330 13.11 -26.87 11.06
CA ARG A 330 13.96 -28.00 11.47
C ARG A 330 15.14 -27.39 12.21
N ARG A 331 15.01 -27.32 13.53
CA ARG A 331 16.12 -27.12 14.46
C ARG A 331 17.25 -28.07 14.05
N VAL A 332 18.34 -27.53 13.50
CA VAL A 332 19.61 -28.23 13.50
C VAL A 332 20.12 -28.12 14.93
N PRO A 333 20.24 -29.23 15.70
CA PRO A 333 20.80 -29.14 17.04
C PRO A 333 22.25 -28.66 16.95
N PRO A 334 22.73 -27.86 17.91
CA PRO A 334 24.12 -27.43 17.92
C PRO A 334 25.02 -28.67 17.97
N LYS A 335 25.99 -28.74 17.04
CA LYS A 335 27.08 -29.71 17.13
C LYS A 335 27.81 -29.47 18.45
N GLU A 336 27.79 -30.46 19.33
CA GLU A 336 28.62 -30.49 20.52
C GLU A 336 30.10 -30.35 20.12
N ASN A 337 30.81 -29.47 20.82
CA ASN A 337 32.22 -29.18 20.62
C ASN A 337 33.04 -30.28 21.33
N PRO A 338 33.76 -31.18 20.65
CA PRO A 338 34.43 -32.32 21.29
C PRO A 338 35.80 -31.92 21.84
N LEU A 339 35.86 -30.90 22.70
CA LEU A 339 37.09 -30.50 23.40
C LEU A 339 36.74 -29.83 24.74
N GLN A 340 36.25 -30.61 25.70
CA GLN A 340 36.34 -30.26 27.13
C GLN A 340 36.00 -31.47 28.03
N VAL A 341 36.87 -32.48 28.04
CA VAL A 341 36.98 -33.41 29.18
C VAL A 341 38.46 -33.66 29.43
N PHE A 342 39.10 -32.77 30.19
CA PHE A 342 40.30 -33.05 30.97
C PHE A 342 40.48 -31.93 32.00
N ARG A 343 40.08 -32.19 33.25
CA ARG A 343 40.86 -32.00 34.50
C ARG A 343 39.99 -32.01 35.77
N ALA A 344 40.47 -32.79 36.75
CA ALA A 344 40.28 -32.76 38.21
C ALA A 344 38.85 -33.08 38.74
N ASN A 345 38.62 -34.07 39.62
CA ASN A 345 39.47 -34.83 40.55
C ASN A 345 39.18 -36.33 40.50
#